data_AF-A0A1S1CPW0-F1
#
_entry.id   AF-A0A1S1CPW0-F1
#
_cell.length_a   1.000
_cell.length_b   1.000
_cell.length_c   1.000
_cell.angle_alpha   90.00
_cell.angle_beta   90.00
_cell.angle_gamma   90.00
#
_symmetry.space_group_name_H-M   'P 1'
#
loop_
_entity.id
_entity.type
_entity.pdbx_description
1 polymer ?
#
loop_
_entity_poly.entity_id
_entity_poly.type
_entity_poly.pdbx_seq_one_letter_code
_entity_poly.pdbx_strand_id
1 'polypeptide(L)'
;MKKYFNKYNVINSTIFISLIFFIFERLATFLIIQIHLESFYYFVVFIWILRLIILSAFSILFFAIFLEFLFRRAESDYFRNSIKSYLATRKIRRYCTHINVEPTLEESSRYMNTKQVIVKKVNRSLKALTVTFYKDCAVLNGRLPSNTESADVIEKLFPKIKKELNYLDKNYQFNDIIRDPEGKNFSSVAKCNIGEVYPIKNNDG
;
A
#
# COMPACT_ATOMS: atom_id res chain seq x y z
N MET A 1 -17.12 -6.19 -5.23
CA MET A 1 -17.37 -4.86 -4.61
C MET A 1 -16.34 -3.85 -5.11
N LYS A 2 -16.79 -2.71 -5.64
CA LYS A 2 -15.89 -1.61 -6.05
C LYS A 2 -15.19 -1.03 -4.81
N LYS A 3 -13.87 -1.22 -4.69
CA LYS A 3 -13.06 -0.55 -3.67
C LYS A 3 -12.88 0.92 -4.09
N TYR A 4 -13.75 1.81 -3.59
CA TYR A 4 -13.72 3.24 -3.92
C TYR A 4 -12.43 3.94 -3.47
N PHE A 5 -11.78 3.45 -2.40
CA PHE A 5 -10.51 3.98 -1.91
C PHE A 5 -9.49 2.88 -1.58
N ASN A 6 -8.22 3.17 -1.86
CA ASN A 6 -7.11 2.31 -1.48
C ASN A 6 -6.84 2.48 0.03
N LYS A 7 -7.45 1.60 0.83
CA LYS A 7 -7.38 1.62 2.31
C LYS A 7 -5.95 1.76 2.85
N TYR A 8 -4.97 1.13 2.19
CA TYR A 8 -3.57 1.21 2.58
C TYR A 8 -3.02 2.64 2.49
N ASN A 9 -3.42 3.37 1.45
CA ASN A 9 -2.99 4.76 1.28
C ASN A 9 -3.68 5.66 2.32
N VAL A 10 -4.95 5.40 2.62
CA VAL A 10 -5.68 6.15 3.67
C VAL A 10 -4.97 5.98 5.01
N ILE A 11 -4.71 4.74 5.45
CA ILE A 11 -4.03 4.46 6.71
C ILE A 11 -2.65 5.14 6.76
N ASN A 12 -1.85 5.01 5.69
CA ASN A 12 -0.52 5.62 5.63
C ASN A 12 -0.59 7.15 5.71
N SER A 13 -1.50 7.76 4.95
CA SER A 13 -1.70 9.21 4.95
C SER A 13 -2.18 9.71 6.30
N THR A 14 -3.12 9.02 6.95
CA THR A 14 -3.60 9.41 8.29
C THR A 14 -2.50 9.32 9.34
N ILE A 15 -1.70 8.25 9.35
CA ILE A 15 -0.56 8.12 10.28
C ILE A 15 0.45 9.23 10.05
N PHE A 16 0.78 9.51 8.79
CA PHE A 16 1.75 10.55 8.43
C PHE A 16 1.28 11.96 8.81
N ILE A 17 0.01 12.30 8.53
CA ILE A 17 -0.60 13.57 8.92
C ILE A 17 -0.60 13.69 10.44
N SER A 18 -1.06 12.69 11.18
CA SER A 18 -1.06 12.71 12.65
C SER A 18 0.33 12.97 13.21
N LEU A 19 1.36 12.32 12.67
CA LEU A 19 2.74 12.48 13.14
C LEU A 19 3.32 13.87 12.85
N ILE A 20 3.11 14.40 11.64
CA ILE A 20 3.57 15.75 11.27
C ILE A 20 2.91 16.81 12.14
N PHE A 21 1.58 16.76 12.26
CA PHE A 21 0.84 17.74 13.04
C PHE A 21 1.14 17.62 14.53
N PHE A 22 1.41 16.42 15.03
CA PHE A 22 1.90 16.23 16.40
C PHE A 22 3.26 16.91 16.64
N ILE A 23 4.21 16.78 15.71
CA ILE A 23 5.51 17.48 15.81
C ILE A 23 5.30 19.00 15.79
N PHE A 24 4.47 19.51 14.88
CA PHE A 24 4.15 20.95 14.83
C PHE A 24 3.45 21.44 16.10
N GLU A 25 2.52 20.66 16.66
CA GLU A 25 1.87 21.00 17.92
C GLU A 25 2.88 21.09 19.06
N ARG A 26 3.82 20.13 19.15
CA ARG A 26 4.88 20.17 20.16
C ARG A 26 5.81 21.36 19.99
N LEU A 27 6.23 21.66 18.76
CA LEU A 27 7.04 22.85 18.49
C LEU A 27 6.30 24.14 18.85
N ALA A 28 5.01 24.25 18.50
CA ALA A 28 4.18 25.41 18.82
C ALA A 28 4.02 25.55 20.34
N THR A 29 3.73 24.48 21.08
CA THR A 29 3.64 24.51 22.55
C THR A 29 4.96 24.97 23.19
N PHE A 30 6.09 24.49 22.69
CA PHE A 30 7.41 24.88 23.18
C PHE A 30 7.68 26.37 22.97
N LEU A 31 7.37 26.89 21.77
CA LEU A 31 7.56 28.30 21.45
C LEU A 31 6.68 29.23 22.32
N ILE A 32 5.44 28.84 22.64
CA ILE A 32 4.57 29.63 23.54
C ILE A 32 5.17 29.78 24.92
N ILE A 33 5.71 28.70 25.49
CA ILE A 33 6.28 28.73 26.84
C ILE A 33 7.44 29.73 26.90
N GLN A 34 8.12 29.99 25.77
CA GLN A 34 9.25 30.91 25.67
C GLN A 34 8.86 32.37 25.36
N ILE A 35 7.66 32.65 24.86
CA ILE A 35 7.25 34.00 24.40
C ILE A 35 6.42 34.73 25.48
N HIS A 36 6.65 36.03 25.66
CA HIS A 36 5.85 36.88 26.54
C HIS A 36 4.61 37.50 25.86
N LEU A 37 3.47 37.29 26.54
CA LEU A 37 2.13 37.89 26.56
C LEU A 37 1.47 38.51 25.31
N GLU A 38 2.12 39.28 24.44
CA GLU A 38 1.39 40.10 23.44
C GLU A 38 0.68 39.28 22.35
N SER A 39 1.16 38.07 22.07
CA SER A 39 0.58 37.17 21.04
C SER A 39 -0.05 35.89 21.63
N PHE A 40 -0.19 35.82 22.96
CA PHE A 40 -0.61 34.60 23.68
C PHE A 40 -1.93 34.02 23.17
N TYR A 41 -2.94 34.87 22.93
CA TYR A 41 -4.26 34.43 22.45
C TYR A 41 -4.20 33.73 21.08
N TYR A 42 -3.57 34.36 20.09
CA TYR A 42 -3.46 33.81 18.73
C TYR A 42 -2.70 32.47 18.71
N PHE A 43 -1.66 32.38 19.53
CA PHE A 43 -0.86 31.16 19.67
C PHE A 43 -1.63 30.02 20.34
N VAL A 44 -2.42 30.30 21.38
CA VAL A 44 -3.32 29.32 22.00
C VAL A 44 -4.32 28.79 20.98
N VAL A 45 -4.99 29.69 20.25
CA VAL A 45 -5.94 29.31 19.18
C VAL A 45 -5.27 28.43 18.12
N PHE A 46 -4.05 28.76 17.71
CA PHE A 46 -3.28 27.96 16.75
C PHE A 46 -3.02 26.52 17.24
N ILE A 47 -2.64 26.34 18.52
CA ILE A 47 -2.46 24.99 19.10
C ILE A 47 -3.78 24.22 19.14
N TRP A 48 -4.88 24.87 19.50
CA TRP A 48 -6.20 24.23 19.50
C TRP A 48 -6.58 23.70 18.11
N ILE A 49 -6.30 24.49 17.06
CA ILE A 49 -6.50 24.05 15.68
C ILE A 49 -5.62 22.83 15.35
N LEU A 50 -4.33 22.85 15.71
CA LEU A 50 -3.44 21.71 15.49
C LEU A 50 -3.95 20.44 16.21
N ARG A 51 -4.44 20.57 17.45
CA ARG A 51 -5.03 19.46 18.21
C ARG A 51 -6.30 18.91 17.57
N LEU A 52 -7.17 19.77 17.05
CA LEU A 52 -8.37 19.35 16.31
C LEU A 52 -8.00 18.58 15.02
N ILE A 53 -6.96 19.00 14.30
CA ILE A 53 -6.44 18.27 13.13
C ILE A 53 -5.93 16.88 13.54
N ILE A 54 -5.17 16.79 14.64
CA ILE A 54 -4.67 15.51 15.15
C ILE A 54 -5.85 14.59 15.56
N LEU A 55 -6.81 15.12 16.32
CA LEU A 55 -7.98 14.35 16.79
C LEU A 55 -8.83 13.84 15.62
N SER A 56 -9.10 14.69 14.64
CA SER A 56 -9.85 14.30 13.44
C SER A 56 -9.11 13.23 12.62
N ALA A 57 -7.79 13.36 12.44
CA ALA A 57 -6.98 12.34 11.77
C ALA A 57 -7.01 10.98 12.51
N PHE A 58 -6.94 10.99 13.85
CA PHE A 58 -7.11 9.78 14.66
C PHE A 58 -8.51 9.18 14.55
N SER A 59 -9.56 10.02 14.54
CA SER A 59 -10.93 9.56 14.35
C SER A 59 -11.13 8.85 13.01
N ILE A 60 -10.56 9.39 11.92
CA ILE A 60 -10.60 8.78 10.59
C ILE A 60 -9.85 7.44 10.59
N LEU A 61 -8.68 7.37 11.22
CA LEU A 61 -7.89 6.15 11.33
C LEU A 61 -8.64 5.07 12.12
N PHE A 62 -9.25 5.43 13.25
CA PHE A 62 -10.05 4.51 14.05
C PHE A 62 -11.25 3.98 13.27
N PHE A 63 -11.96 4.87 12.58
CA PHE A 63 -13.09 4.52 11.72
C PHE A 63 -12.67 3.56 10.59
N ALA A 64 -11.51 3.79 9.95
CA ALA A 64 -10.99 2.91 8.92
C ALA A 64 -10.66 1.50 9.46
N ILE A 65 -10.07 1.39 10.65
CA ILE A 65 -9.78 0.11 11.31
C ILE A 65 -11.08 -0.59 11.70
N PHE A 66 -12.05 0.15 12.24
CA PHE A 66 -13.35 -0.39 12.63
C PHE A 66 -14.13 -0.94 11.43
N LEU A 67 -14.17 -0.20 10.31
CA LEU A 67 -14.77 -0.70 9.07
C LEU A 67 -14.10 -1.96 8.55
N GLU A 68 -12.76 -2.04 8.62
CA GLU A 68 -12.02 -3.24 8.22
C GLU A 68 -12.38 -4.44 9.12
N PHE A 69 -12.52 -4.21 10.43
CA PHE A 69 -12.94 -5.25 11.36
C PHE A 69 -14.36 -5.76 11.05
N LEU A 70 -15.31 -4.85 10.80
CA LEU A 70 -16.68 -5.21 10.39
C LEU A 70 -16.69 -5.99 9.06
N PHE A 71 -15.93 -5.54 8.07
CA PHE A 71 -15.84 -6.20 6.76
C PHE A 71 -15.27 -7.62 6.88
N ARG A 72 -14.18 -7.80 7.63
CA ARG A 72 -13.58 -9.12 7.86
C ARG A 72 -14.52 -10.06 8.60
N ARG A 73 -15.26 -9.54 9.60
CA ARG A 73 -16.28 -10.32 10.29
C ARG A 73 -17.41 -10.76 9.36
N ALA A 74 -17.87 -9.89 8.45
CA ALA A 74 -18.89 -10.24 7.47
C ALA A 74 -18.40 -11.33 6.48
N GLU A 75 -17.13 -11.28 6.08
CA GLU A 75 -16.50 -12.26 5.20
C GLU A 75 -16.05 -13.54 5.96
N SER A 76 -16.38 -13.68 7.25
CA SER A 76 -15.91 -14.78 8.13
C SER A 76 -14.39 -14.98 8.12
N ASP A 77 -13.66 -13.88 8.02
CA ASP A 77 -12.20 -13.85 7.87
C ASP A 77 -11.51 -13.20 9.07
N TYR A 78 -10.23 -13.50 9.26
CA TYR A 78 -9.46 -13.05 10.42
C TYR A 78 -8.84 -11.67 10.21
N PHE A 79 -8.90 -10.80 11.22
CA PHE A 79 -8.21 -9.50 11.19
C PHE A 79 -6.70 -9.62 10.98
N ARG A 80 -6.08 -10.74 11.40
CA ARG A 80 -4.67 -11.05 11.11
C ARG A 80 -4.38 -11.03 9.60
N ASN A 81 -5.33 -11.45 8.77
CA ASN A 81 -5.19 -11.39 7.32
C ASN A 81 -5.16 -9.95 6.79
N SER A 82 -5.78 -8.98 7.46
CA SER A 82 -5.62 -7.55 7.14
C SER A 82 -4.20 -7.05 7.37
N ILE A 83 -3.59 -7.40 8.51
CA ILE A 83 -2.19 -7.05 8.81
C ILE A 83 -1.24 -7.71 7.80
N LYS A 84 -1.44 -9.00 7.53
CA LYS A 84 -0.67 -9.75 6.54
C LYS A 84 -0.79 -9.14 5.14
N SER A 85 -2.00 -8.75 4.73
CA SER A 85 -2.27 -8.06 3.47
C SER A 85 -1.56 -6.71 3.39
N TYR A 86 -1.52 -5.96 4.49
CA TYR A 86 -0.80 -4.69 4.60
C TYR A 86 0.71 -4.88 4.40
N LEU A 87 1.30 -5.86 5.10
CA LEU A 87 2.72 -6.16 4.98
C LEU A 87 3.11 -6.62 3.58
N ALA A 88 2.34 -7.54 2.99
CA ALA A 88 2.60 -8.03 1.63
C ALA A 88 2.46 -6.92 0.59
N THR A 89 1.42 -6.08 0.70
CA THR A 89 1.26 -4.91 -0.16
C THR A 89 2.46 -3.97 -0.08
N ARG A 90 2.97 -3.70 1.12
CA ARG A 90 4.15 -2.86 1.33
C ARG A 90 5.41 -3.48 0.71
N LYS A 91 5.62 -4.79 0.90
CA LYS A 91 6.81 -5.49 0.40
C LYS A 91 6.83 -5.55 -1.13
N ILE A 92 5.73 -5.93 -1.77
CA ILE A 92 5.64 -5.95 -3.24
C ILE A 92 5.78 -4.55 -3.84
N ARG A 93 5.15 -3.53 -3.25
CA ARG A 93 5.32 -2.15 -3.75
C ARG A 93 6.78 -1.71 -3.72
N ARG A 94 7.50 -1.99 -2.62
CA ARG A 94 8.94 -1.70 -2.52
C ARG A 94 9.75 -2.46 -3.57
N TYR A 95 9.50 -3.75 -3.73
CA TYR A 95 10.15 -4.58 -4.74
C TYR A 95 10.00 -3.98 -6.14
N CYS A 96 8.78 -3.59 -6.53
CA CYS A 96 8.50 -3.00 -7.84
C CYS A 96 9.14 -1.62 -8.03
N THR A 97 9.29 -0.82 -6.98
CA THR A 97 9.95 0.50 -7.08
C THR A 97 11.46 0.39 -7.20
N HIS A 98 12.09 -0.61 -6.59
CA HIS A 98 13.55 -0.79 -6.66
C HIS A 98 14.04 -1.28 -8.04
N ILE A 99 13.20 -2.00 -8.79
CA ILE A 99 13.57 -2.49 -10.14
C ILE A 99 13.58 -1.37 -11.19
N ASN A 100 12.99 -0.21 -10.90
CA ASN A 100 12.81 0.88 -11.88
C ASN A 100 13.85 2.01 -11.77
N VAL A 101 14.96 1.83 -11.03
CA VAL A 101 15.95 2.89 -10.82
C VAL A 101 17.34 2.39 -11.13
N GLU A 102 17.79 2.62 -12.36
CA GLU A 102 19.21 2.89 -12.67
C GLU A 102 19.31 3.50 -14.08
N PRO A 103 19.45 4.83 -14.20
CA PRO A 103 20.00 5.44 -15.41
C PRO A 103 21.53 5.36 -15.35
N THR A 104 22.15 4.83 -16.40
CA THR A 104 23.60 4.93 -16.59
C THR A 104 23.99 6.38 -16.85
N LEU A 105 25.18 6.79 -16.42
CA LEU A 105 25.69 8.18 -16.47
C LEU A 105 25.76 8.78 -17.89
N GLU A 106 25.54 8.00 -18.94
CA GLU A 106 25.74 8.39 -20.34
C GLU A 106 24.48 8.90 -21.06
N GLU A 107 23.30 8.83 -20.45
CA GLU A 107 22.05 9.21 -21.14
C GLU A 107 21.67 10.68 -20.96
N SER A 108 21.78 11.44 -22.04
CA SER A 108 21.63 12.89 -22.12
C SER A 108 20.35 13.48 -21.50
N SER A 109 20.44 14.76 -21.14
CA SER A 109 19.42 15.54 -20.41
C SER A 109 18.01 15.53 -21.01
N ARG A 110 17.88 15.30 -22.33
CA ARG A 110 16.58 15.22 -23.01
C ARG A 110 15.91 13.84 -22.88
N TYR A 111 16.69 12.76 -22.87
CA TYR A 111 16.21 11.38 -22.65
C TYR A 111 15.94 11.08 -21.17
N MET A 112 16.72 11.67 -20.26
CA MET A 112 16.45 11.61 -18.82
C MET A 112 15.02 12.08 -18.49
N ASN A 113 14.55 13.16 -19.12
CA ASN A 113 13.25 13.74 -18.77
C ASN A 113 12.08 12.82 -19.16
N THR A 114 12.10 12.23 -20.37
CA THR A 114 11.07 11.28 -20.81
C THR A 114 11.08 9.99 -19.99
N LYS A 115 12.27 9.40 -19.73
CA LYS A 115 12.40 8.21 -18.88
C LYS A 115 11.92 8.47 -17.45
N GLN A 116 12.26 9.63 -16.86
CA GLN A 116 11.77 10.03 -15.54
C GLN A 116 10.25 10.19 -15.50
N VAL A 117 9.64 10.73 -16.56
CA VAL A 117 8.17 10.82 -16.68
C VAL A 117 7.52 9.44 -16.74
N ILE A 118 8.10 8.51 -17.51
CA ILE A 118 7.64 7.11 -17.58
C ILE A 118 7.74 6.45 -16.20
N VAL A 119 8.90 6.53 -15.53
CA VAL A 119 9.10 5.97 -14.19
C VAL A 119 8.14 6.59 -13.17
N LYS A 120 7.88 7.90 -13.23
CA LYS A 120 6.91 8.57 -12.35
C LYS A 120 5.49 8.05 -12.57
N LYS A 121 5.08 7.81 -13.82
CA LYS A 121 3.77 7.23 -14.16
C LYS A 121 3.67 5.77 -13.67
N VAL A 122 4.72 4.98 -13.84
CA VAL A 122 4.83 3.61 -13.32
C VAL A 122 4.70 3.60 -11.79
N ASN A 123 5.50 4.40 -11.09
CA ASN A 123 5.46 4.49 -9.62
C ASN A 123 4.10 4.97 -9.10
N ARG A 124 3.42 5.88 -9.81
CA ARG A 124 2.07 6.30 -9.49
C ARG A 124 1.06 5.15 -9.64
N SER A 125 1.19 4.34 -10.69
CA SER A 125 0.37 3.14 -10.90
C SER A 125 0.62 2.07 -9.82
N LEU A 126 1.88 1.85 -9.40
CA LEU A 126 2.23 0.92 -8.34
C LEU A 126 1.60 1.30 -6.98
N LYS A 127 1.24 2.56 -6.74
CA LYS A 127 0.46 2.96 -5.56
C LYS A 127 -0.95 2.34 -5.54
N ALA A 128 -1.49 1.89 -6.68
CA ALA A 128 -2.76 1.18 -6.76
C ALA A 128 -2.61 -0.34 -6.53
N LEU A 129 -1.39 -0.87 -6.53
CA LEU A 129 -1.12 -2.29 -6.32
C LEU A 129 -1.49 -2.69 -4.89
N THR A 130 -2.28 -3.75 -4.73
CA THR A 130 -2.73 -4.26 -3.43
C THR A 130 -2.74 -5.77 -3.45
N VAL A 131 -2.27 -6.37 -2.36
CA VAL A 131 -2.39 -7.81 -2.09
C VAL A 131 -3.37 -7.96 -0.94
N THR A 132 -4.42 -8.76 -1.11
CA THR A 132 -5.42 -9.03 -0.08
C THR A 132 -5.47 -10.52 0.18
N PHE A 133 -4.98 -10.95 1.34
CA PHE A 133 -5.19 -12.30 1.85
C PHE A 133 -6.58 -12.40 2.48
N TYR A 134 -7.22 -13.52 2.20
CA TYR A 134 -8.40 -14.06 2.87
C TYR A 134 -8.05 -15.44 3.42
N LYS A 135 -8.98 -16.05 4.16
CA LYS A 135 -8.83 -17.41 4.68
C LYS A 135 -8.44 -18.41 3.58
N ASP A 136 -9.20 -18.48 2.49
CA ASP A 136 -9.06 -19.53 1.49
C ASP A 136 -8.37 -19.08 0.19
N CYS A 137 -8.16 -17.77 0.01
CA CYS A 137 -7.56 -17.22 -1.20
C CYS A 137 -6.75 -15.95 -0.93
N ALA A 138 -5.89 -15.57 -1.88
CA ALA A 138 -5.26 -14.26 -1.90
C ALA A 138 -5.49 -13.61 -3.27
N VAL A 139 -5.72 -12.30 -3.27
CA VAL A 139 -6.01 -11.54 -4.50
C VAL A 139 -5.02 -10.40 -4.62
N LEU A 140 -4.25 -10.42 -5.69
CA LEU A 140 -3.47 -9.29 -6.19
C LEU A 140 -4.38 -8.45 -7.08
N ASN A 141 -4.43 -7.14 -6.84
CA ASN A 141 -5.10 -6.18 -7.72
C ASN A 141 -4.18 -5.00 -7.98
N GLY A 142 -4.17 -4.51 -9.20
CA GLY A 142 -3.47 -3.29 -9.58
C GLY A 142 -4.12 -2.59 -10.76
N ARG A 143 -3.56 -1.44 -11.13
CA ARG A 143 -4.04 -0.64 -12.26
C ARG A 143 -2.86 -0.14 -13.07
N LEU A 144 -2.80 -0.51 -14.33
CA LEU A 144 -1.83 -0.03 -15.31
C LEU A 144 -1.96 1.48 -15.53
N PRO A 145 -0.84 2.17 -15.85
CA PRO A 145 -0.84 3.57 -16.23
C PRO A 145 -1.62 3.79 -17.54
N SER A 146 -1.97 5.05 -17.80
CA SER A 146 -2.74 5.38 -18.98
C SER A 146 -1.95 5.24 -20.29
N ASN A 147 -0.63 5.42 -20.25
CA ASN A 147 0.30 5.32 -21.37
C ASN A 147 0.69 3.84 -21.62
N THR A 148 0.72 3.42 -22.89
CA THR A 148 1.17 2.10 -23.34
C THR A 148 2.60 1.81 -22.92
N GLU A 149 3.55 2.72 -23.17
CA GLU A 149 4.96 2.51 -22.82
C GLU A 149 5.17 2.24 -21.32
N SER A 150 4.43 2.97 -20.48
CA SER A 150 4.50 2.79 -19.03
C SER A 150 3.76 1.51 -18.58
N ALA A 151 2.75 1.06 -19.34
CA ALA A 151 2.04 -0.17 -19.06
C ALA A 151 2.93 -1.39 -19.39
N ASP A 152 3.61 -1.36 -20.53
CA ASP A 152 4.54 -2.41 -20.97
C ASP A 152 5.65 -2.66 -19.94
N VAL A 153 6.16 -1.60 -19.32
CA VAL A 153 7.15 -1.71 -18.23
C VAL A 153 6.59 -2.51 -17.04
N ILE A 154 5.34 -2.30 -16.67
CA ILE A 154 4.70 -3.04 -15.56
C ILE A 154 4.37 -4.48 -15.97
N GLU A 155 3.88 -4.69 -17.19
CA GLU A 155 3.55 -6.02 -17.69
C GLU A 155 4.81 -6.91 -17.77
N LYS A 156 5.96 -6.35 -18.15
CA LYS A 156 7.27 -7.04 -18.09
C LYS A 156 7.66 -7.45 -16.66
N LEU A 157 7.13 -6.78 -15.63
CA LEU A 157 7.39 -7.13 -14.24
C LEU A 157 6.46 -8.25 -13.71
N PHE A 158 5.37 -8.59 -14.41
CA PHE A 158 4.39 -9.56 -13.92
C PHE A 158 4.99 -10.92 -13.51
N PRO A 159 5.88 -11.55 -14.30
CA PRO A 159 6.46 -12.82 -13.91
C PRO A 159 7.33 -12.72 -12.64
N LYS A 160 8.04 -11.59 -12.47
CA LYS A 160 8.86 -11.32 -11.29
C LYS A 160 7.98 -11.08 -10.06
N ILE A 161 6.90 -10.34 -10.21
CA ILE A 161 5.91 -10.08 -9.15
C ILE A 161 5.27 -11.39 -8.69
N LYS A 162 4.86 -12.27 -9.62
CA LYS A 162 4.31 -13.60 -9.31
C LYS A 162 5.31 -14.42 -8.48
N LYS A 163 6.58 -14.48 -8.91
CA LYS A 163 7.62 -15.20 -8.17
C LYS A 163 7.78 -14.66 -6.75
N GLU A 164 7.92 -13.34 -6.60
CA GLU A 164 8.07 -12.71 -5.29
C GLU A 164 6.84 -12.98 -4.40
N LEU A 165 5.62 -12.89 -4.94
CA LEU A 165 4.38 -13.20 -4.22
C LEU A 165 4.35 -14.64 -3.70
N ASN A 166 4.78 -15.61 -4.51
CA ASN A 166 4.85 -17.02 -4.11
C ASN A 166 5.97 -17.26 -3.07
N TYR A 167 7.02 -16.43 -3.05
CA TYR A 167 8.03 -16.46 -1.98
C TYR A 167 7.54 -15.82 -0.68
N LEU A 168 6.59 -14.88 -0.73
CA LEU A 168 6.06 -14.22 0.48
C LEU A 168 5.29 -15.17 1.38
N ASP A 169 4.54 -16.10 0.78
CA ASP A 169 3.76 -17.07 1.53
C ASP A 169 3.57 -18.36 0.74
N LYS A 170 4.22 -19.42 1.21
CA LYS A 170 4.18 -20.76 0.60
C LYS A 170 2.78 -21.38 0.64
N ASN A 171 1.89 -20.90 1.50
CA ASN A 171 0.52 -21.42 1.60
C ASN A 171 -0.37 -20.94 0.45
N TYR A 172 0.07 -19.95 -0.34
CA TYR A 172 -0.70 -19.40 -1.44
C TYR A 172 0.10 -19.47 -2.73
N GLN A 173 -0.53 -20.01 -3.77
CA GLN A 173 0.08 -20.10 -5.10
C GLN A 173 -0.66 -19.19 -6.06
N PHE A 174 -0.03 -18.06 -6.41
CA PHE A 174 -0.59 -17.09 -7.35
C PHE A 174 -0.54 -17.61 -8.77
N ASN A 175 -1.65 -17.45 -9.48
CA ASN A 175 -1.75 -17.65 -10.92
C ASN A 175 -1.06 -16.52 -11.69
N ASP A 176 -0.99 -16.66 -13.02
CA ASP A 176 -0.52 -15.57 -13.86
C ASP A 176 -1.38 -14.32 -13.70
N ILE A 177 -0.73 -13.17 -13.85
CA ILE A 177 -1.39 -11.87 -13.73
C ILE A 177 -2.11 -11.58 -15.04
N ILE A 178 -3.42 -11.42 -14.95
CA ILE A 178 -4.31 -11.22 -16.09
C ILE A 178 -4.81 -9.78 -16.07
N ARG A 179 -4.85 -9.15 -17.24
CA ARG A 179 -5.44 -7.83 -17.42
C ARG A 179 -6.94 -7.96 -17.66
N ASP A 180 -7.72 -7.07 -17.06
CA ASP A 180 -9.15 -7.00 -17.31
C ASP A 180 -9.40 -6.57 -18.77
N PRO A 181 -10.23 -7.30 -19.55
CA PRO A 181 -10.39 -7.06 -20.99
C PRO A 181 -10.97 -5.68 -21.31
N GLU A 182 -11.81 -5.14 -20.44
CA GLU A 182 -12.46 -3.83 -20.61
C GLU A 182 -11.73 -2.69 -19.88
N GLY A 183 -10.54 -2.96 -19.33
CA GLY A 183 -9.93 -2.08 -18.34
C GLY A 183 -8.41 -1.91 -18.42
N LYS A 184 -7.95 -1.02 -17.56
CA LYS A 184 -6.52 -0.89 -17.20
C LYS A 184 -6.21 -1.60 -15.89
N ASN A 185 -7.16 -2.32 -15.32
CA ASN A 185 -6.95 -3.08 -14.10
C ASN A 185 -6.32 -4.43 -14.46
N PHE A 186 -5.56 -4.98 -13.51
CA PHE A 186 -5.04 -6.32 -13.59
C PHE A 186 -5.21 -7.00 -12.24
N SER A 187 -5.36 -8.32 -12.27
CA SER A 187 -5.51 -9.11 -11.07
C SER A 187 -4.84 -10.46 -11.20
N SER A 188 -4.54 -11.07 -10.06
CA SER A 188 -4.18 -12.47 -9.95
C SER A 188 -4.78 -13.03 -8.67
N VAL A 189 -5.25 -14.26 -8.74
CA VAL A 189 -5.82 -14.97 -7.60
C VAL A 189 -4.91 -16.14 -7.26
N ALA A 190 -4.67 -16.33 -5.96
CA ALA A 190 -4.04 -17.49 -5.39
C ALA A 190 -5.05 -18.29 -4.58
N LYS A 191 -4.99 -19.62 -4.69
CA LYS A 191 -5.70 -20.51 -3.78
C LYS A 191 -4.81 -20.85 -2.60
N CYS A 192 -5.43 -21.08 -1.45
CA CYS A 192 -4.73 -21.54 -0.26
C CYS A 192 -4.52 -23.06 -0.36
N ASN A 193 -3.28 -23.52 -0.34
CA ASN A 193 -2.90 -24.92 -0.54
C ASN A 193 -2.88 -25.73 0.77
N ILE A 194 -3.55 -25.27 1.84
CA ILE A 194 -3.55 -25.93 3.16
C ILE A 194 -4.17 -27.35 3.13
N GLY A 195 -4.73 -27.79 1.99
CA GLY A 195 -5.29 -29.14 1.79
C GLY A 195 -4.49 -30.12 0.92
N GLU A 196 -3.37 -29.72 0.29
CA GLU A 196 -2.58 -30.63 -0.59
C GLU A 196 -1.31 -31.16 0.08
N VAL A 197 -1.23 -31.11 1.42
CA VAL A 197 -0.20 -31.81 2.18
C VAL A 197 -0.89 -32.91 3.00
N TYR A 198 -1.02 -34.09 2.40
CA TYR A 198 -1.24 -35.34 3.13
C TYR A 198 -0.20 -36.39 2.69
N PRO A 199 0.10 -37.35 3.58
CA PRO A 199 1.44 -37.71 3.98
C PRO A 199 1.99 -38.84 3.10
N ILE A 200 3.29 -38.82 2.83
CA ILE A 200 3.98 -40.05 2.49
C ILE A 200 4.19 -40.80 3.82
N LYS A 201 3.21 -41.61 4.21
CA LYS A 201 3.50 -42.78 5.04
C LYS A 201 4.30 -43.73 4.16
N ASN A 202 5.63 -43.74 4.30
CA ASN A 202 6.38 -44.93 3.96
C ASN A 202 6.16 -45.93 5.09
N ASN A 203 5.23 -46.86 4.86
CA ASN A 203 5.22 -48.13 5.57
C ASN A 203 6.22 -49.02 4.84
N ASP A 204 7.46 -49.05 5.31
CA ASP A 204 8.39 -50.14 5.00
C ASP A 204 8.67 -50.87 6.31
N GLY A 205 8.02 -52.02 6.47
CA GLY A 205 8.30 -53.07 7.45
C GLY A 205 8.40 -54.38 6.70
#